data_AF-A0A942GC61-F1
#
_entry.id   AF-A0A942GC61-F1
#
_cell.length_a   1.000
_cell.length_b   1.000
_cell.length_c   1.000
_cell.angle_alpha   90.00
_cell.angle_beta   90.00
_cell.angle_gamma   90.00
#
_symmetry.space_group_name_H-M   'P 1'
#
loop_
_entity.id
_entity.type
_entity.pdbx_description
1 polymer ?
#
loop_
_entity_poly.entity_id
_entity_poly.type
_entity_poly.pdbx_seq_one_letter_code
_entity_poly.pdbx_strand_id
1 'polypeptide(L)'
;MSESGKSFLLVALVFSSLMLTYQLWFGSEPFEKITDDAYDPIFFEEPRPLSRAVAPHQVIFQIGGMFYRFGHGNQNYHKLWEWTSELLQRVPYAQYRLTEETPREGLPLVTFSFQPILPAGNGSPWLKEDMEREIEEVIIIEQGDQYWLELQASGGAVLLLDLSLEMGFSLRELVASLNLDGAVKYRELNAVDLSDALEMEMVLSGPLYVPAEPVQMDELLLAEEELDQEMLVKMFFVDRSLVRMISERDGSLIYTDGEKGLRFNGGFVFTHPQLEQAQATH
;
A
#
# COMPACT_ATOMS: atom_id res chain seq x y z
N MET A 1 55.43 -10.50 -65.33
CA MET A 1 55.28 -9.90 -63.98
C MET A 1 56.53 -10.24 -63.21
N SER A 2 57.29 -9.23 -62.78
CA SER A 2 58.53 -9.41 -62.01
C SER A 2 58.27 -10.22 -60.74
N GLU A 3 59.20 -11.08 -60.32
CA GLU A 3 59.09 -11.88 -59.09
C GLU A 3 58.76 -11.02 -57.86
N SER A 4 59.27 -9.79 -57.84
CA SER A 4 58.98 -8.77 -56.83
C SER A 4 57.49 -8.43 -56.72
N GLY A 5 56.75 -8.41 -57.83
CA GLY A 5 55.31 -8.11 -57.83
C GLY A 5 54.46 -9.23 -57.23
N LYS A 6 54.87 -10.49 -57.44
CA LYS A 6 54.19 -11.65 -56.84
C LYS A 6 54.43 -11.71 -55.32
N SER A 7 55.65 -11.41 -54.90
CA SER A 7 56.00 -11.40 -53.47
C SER A 7 55.30 -10.26 -52.72
N PHE A 8 55.18 -9.07 -53.32
CA PHE A 8 54.45 -7.96 -52.74
C PHE A 8 52.95 -8.26 -52.58
N LEU A 9 52.35 -8.85 -53.62
CA LEU A 9 50.94 -9.24 -53.59
C LEU A 9 50.66 -10.29 -52.51
N LEU A 10 51.58 -11.23 -52.31
CA LEU A 10 51.45 -12.25 -51.27
C LEU A 10 51.55 -11.66 -49.86
N VAL A 11 52.48 -10.73 -49.63
CA VAL A 11 52.60 -10.03 -48.33
C VAL A 11 51.36 -9.17 -48.04
N ALA A 12 50.85 -8.46 -49.04
CA ALA A 12 49.64 -7.65 -48.89
C ALA A 12 48.42 -8.52 -48.54
N LEU A 13 48.31 -9.70 -49.15
CA LEU A 13 47.20 -10.62 -48.91
C LEU A 13 47.27 -11.24 -47.51
N VAL A 14 48.47 -11.58 -47.03
CA VAL A 14 48.68 -12.06 -45.66
C VAL A 14 48.31 -10.98 -44.64
N PHE A 15 48.80 -9.75 -44.82
CA PHE A 15 48.45 -8.63 -43.94
C PHE A 15 46.96 -8.32 -43.93
N SER A 16 46.31 -8.37 -45.10
CA SER A 16 44.87 -8.15 -45.20
C SER A 16 44.08 -9.25 -44.49
N SER A 17 44.50 -10.51 -44.58
CA SER A 17 43.87 -11.62 -43.83
C SER A 17 44.04 -11.47 -42.31
N LEU A 18 45.21 -11.02 -41.86
CA LEU A 18 45.48 -10.76 -40.44
C LEU A 18 44.62 -9.60 -39.93
N MET A 19 44.49 -8.53 -40.72
CA MET A 19 43.66 -7.38 -40.38
C MET A 19 42.18 -7.73 -40.32
N LEU A 20 41.67 -8.53 -41.28
CA LEU A 20 40.28 -9.03 -41.23
C LEU A 20 40.03 -9.93 -40.02
N THR A 21 41.00 -10.79 -39.69
CA THR A 21 40.90 -11.67 -38.51
C THR A 21 40.89 -10.84 -37.23
N TYR A 22 41.75 -9.82 -37.13
CA TYR A 22 41.77 -8.89 -36.01
C TYR A 22 40.44 -8.14 -35.87
N GLN A 23 39.86 -7.69 -36.98
CA GLN A 23 38.57 -7.00 -36.98
C GLN A 23 37.40 -7.94 -36.61
N LEU A 24 37.47 -9.23 -36.95
CA LEU A 24 36.50 -10.23 -36.52
C LEU A 24 36.58 -10.55 -35.03
N TRP A 25 37.80 -10.60 -34.48
CA TRP A 25 38.01 -10.95 -33.07
C TRP A 25 37.80 -9.77 -32.13
N PHE A 26 38.09 -8.54 -32.57
CA PHE A 26 38.10 -7.36 -31.71
C PHE A 26 37.16 -6.24 -32.18
N GLY A 27 36.54 -6.37 -33.36
CA GLY A 27 35.63 -5.38 -33.94
C GLY A 27 34.15 -5.65 -33.67
N SER A 28 33.79 -6.79 -33.09
CA SER A 28 32.52 -6.93 -32.40
C SER A 28 32.63 -6.23 -31.05
N GLU A 29 32.15 -5.00 -30.95
CA GLU A 29 31.72 -4.47 -29.65
C GLU A 29 30.82 -5.54 -29.01
N PRO A 30 30.92 -5.81 -27.70
CA PRO A 30 29.96 -6.66 -27.01
C PRO A 30 28.59 -5.97 -27.07
N PHE A 31 27.87 -6.18 -28.17
CA PHE A 31 26.46 -5.86 -28.32
C PHE A 31 25.64 -6.94 -27.63
N GLU A 32 25.87 -7.06 -26.33
CA GLU A 32 24.80 -7.20 -25.35
C GLU A 32 25.03 -6.06 -24.36
N LYS A 33 24.94 -4.81 -24.86
CA LYS A 33 24.12 -3.88 -24.09
C LYS A 33 22.76 -4.55 -24.13
N ILE A 34 22.42 -5.23 -23.04
CA ILE A 34 21.05 -5.43 -22.61
C ILE A 34 20.40 -4.08 -22.89
N THR A 35 19.71 -3.98 -24.04
CA THR A 35 18.74 -2.92 -24.21
C THR A 35 17.88 -3.14 -23.00
N ASP A 36 17.90 -2.22 -22.04
CA ASP A 36 16.94 -2.18 -20.97
C ASP A 36 15.62 -2.52 -21.65
N ASP A 37 15.12 -3.73 -21.41
CA ASP A 37 13.86 -4.17 -21.96
C ASP A 37 12.93 -3.04 -21.57
N ALA A 38 12.48 -2.28 -22.55
CA ALA A 38 11.61 -1.16 -22.28
C ALA A 38 10.35 -1.82 -21.75
N TYR A 39 10.25 -1.90 -20.43
CA TYR A 39 9.08 -2.36 -19.72
C TYR A 39 7.99 -1.41 -20.17
N ASP A 40 7.17 -1.83 -21.12
CA ASP A 40 5.90 -1.20 -21.36
C ASP A 40 5.01 -1.71 -20.22
N PRO A 41 4.75 -0.89 -19.19
CA PRO A 41 3.98 -1.37 -18.07
C PRO A 41 2.54 -1.55 -18.56
N ILE A 42 2.12 -2.80 -18.67
CA ILE A 42 0.73 -3.14 -18.94
C ILE A 42 -0.01 -3.04 -17.61
N PHE A 43 -1.05 -2.22 -17.58
CA PHE A 43 -1.88 -2.02 -16.40
C PHE A 43 -3.32 -2.45 -16.71
N PHE A 44 -3.95 -3.22 -15.83
CA PHE A 44 -5.40 -3.45 -15.87
C PHE A 44 -6.17 -2.18 -15.46
N GLU A 45 -5.67 -1.49 -14.45
CA GLU A 45 -6.18 -0.20 -13.97
C GLU A 45 -5.02 0.77 -13.80
N GLU A 46 -5.29 2.07 -13.94
CA GLU A 46 -4.29 3.09 -13.64
C GLU A 46 -3.74 2.92 -12.21
N PRO A 47 -2.40 3.03 -12.01
CA PRO A 47 -1.80 2.94 -10.69
C PRO A 47 -2.46 3.91 -9.72
N ARG A 48 -3.02 3.37 -8.65
CA ARG A 48 -3.64 4.20 -7.61
C ARG A 48 -2.53 4.87 -6.80
N PRO A 49 -2.57 6.21 -6.62
CA PRO A 49 -1.60 6.87 -5.76
C PRO A 49 -1.74 6.34 -4.33
N LEU A 50 -0.64 6.33 -3.57
CA LEU A 50 -0.63 5.81 -2.19
C LEU A 50 -1.70 6.47 -1.31
N SER A 51 -1.98 7.76 -1.56
CA SER A 51 -3.03 8.54 -0.88
C SER A 51 -4.45 8.01 -1.06
N ARG A 52 -4.68 7.20 -2.10
CA ARG A 52 -5.94 6.50 -2.35
C ARG A 52 -5.87 5.00 -2.04
N ALA A 53 -4.66 4.45 -1.96
CA ALA A 53 -4.46 3.03 -1.68
C ALA A 53 -4.51 2.74 -0.17
N VAL A 54 -4.00 3.67 0.64
CA VAL A 54 -4.04 3.57 2.10
C VAL A 54 -5.05 4.57 2.65
N ALA A 55 -6.03 4.06 3.38
CA ALA A 55 -7.08 4.85 3.98
C ALA A 55 -7.60 4.09 5.22
N PRO A 56 -8.18 4.79 6.20
CA PRO A 56 -8.65 4.16 7.43
C PRO A 56 -9.77 3.17 7.11
N HIS A 57 -9.73 1.98 7.69
CA HIS A 57 -10.79 0.99 7.51
C HIS A 57 -12.11 1.48 8.13
N GLN A 58 -12.02 2.27 9.20
CA GLN A 58 -13.16 2.85 9.89
C GLN A 58 -12.83 4.20 10.51
N VAL A 59 -13.88 5.01 10.66
CA VAL A 59 -13.86 6.27 11.40
C VAL A 59 -14.93 6.23 12.47
N ILE A 60 -14.54 6.50 13.71
CA ILE A 60 -15.40 6.51 14.89
C ILE A 60 -15.41 7.91 15.47
N PHE A 61 -16.56 8.41 15.85
CA PHE A 61 -16.70 9.72 16.50
C PHE A 61 -17.91 9.73 17.41
N GLN A 62 -17.96 10.68 18.34
CA GLN A 62 -19.01 10.77 19.34
C GLN A 62 -19.83 12.06 19.17
N ILE A 63 -21.16 11.92 19.10
CA ILE A 63 -22.10 13.05 19.10
C ILE A 63 -23.23 12.76 20.07
N GLY A 64 -23.45 13.67 21.03
CA GLY A 64 -24.54 13.57 22.00
C GLY A 64 -24.45 12.32 22.88
N GLY A 65 -23.24 11.87 23.20
CA GLY A 65 -22.99 10.67 24.01
C GLY A 65 -23.06 9.33 23.26
N MET A 66 -23.50 9.34 21.99
CA MET A 66 -23.57 8.14 21.15
C MET A 66 -22.37 8.06 20.21
N PHE A 67 -21.89 6.84 19.95
CA PHE A 67 -20.84 6.59 18.98
C PHE A 67 -21.44 6.35 17.60
N TYR A 68 -20.76 6.84 16.57
CA TYR A 68 -21.07 6.60 15.18
C TYR A 68 -19.84 6.02 14.50
N ARG A 69 -20.06 5.04 13.62
CA ARG A 69 -19.01 4.39 12.85
C ARG A 69 -19.31 4.56 11.36
N PHE A 70 -18.34 5.06 10.61
CA PHE A 70 -18.40 5.11 9.16
C PHE A 70 -17.27 4.30 8.53
N GLY A 71 -17.60 3.54 7.48
CA GLY A 71 -16.64 2.88 6.60
C GLY A 71 -16.59 3.54 5.22
N HIS A 72 -15.75 3.01 4.33
CA HIS A 72 -15.46 3.58 3.01
C HIS A 72 -16.67 3.91 2.14
N GLY A 73 -17.79 3.19 2.27
CA GLY A 73 -19.00 3.44 1.46
C GLY A 73 -19.80 4.69 1.88
N ASN A 74 -19.44 5.37 2.97
CA ASN A 74 -20.20 6.49 3.51
C ASN A 74 -19.63 7.85 3.03
N GLN A 75 -20.48 8.80 2.63
CA GLN A 75 -20.00 10.12 2.20
C GLN A 75 -19.33 10.93 3.31
N ASN A 76 -19.81 10.80 4.55
CA ASN A 76 -19.21 11.48 5.71
C ASN A 76 -17.84 10.91 6.04
N TYR A 77 -17.61 9.61 5.77
CA TYR A 77 -16.27 9.02 5.88
C TYR A 77 -15.27 9.78 5.01
N HIS A 78 -15.63 10.02 3.73
CA HIS A 78 -14.74 10.72 2.81
C HIS A 78 -14.43 12.14 3.25
N LYS A 79 -15.44 12.88 3.74
CA LYS A 79 -15.24 14.25 4.24
C LYS A 79 -14.28 14.30 5.43
N LEU A 80 -14.46 13.41 6.41
CA LEU A 80 -13.60 13.34 7.58
C LEU A 80 -12.18 12.92 7.21
N TRP A 81 -12.04 11.91 6.35
CA TRP A 81 -10.72 11.44 5.93
C TRP A 81 -10.00 12.46 5.05
N GLU A 82 -10.67 13.14 4.13
CA GLU A 82 -10.07 14.18 3.31
C GLU A 82 -9.52 15.31 4.17
N TRP A 83 -10.31 15.81 5.12
CA TRP A 83 -9.87 16.83 6.06
C TRP A 83 -8.65 16.39 6.89
N THR A 84 -8.68 15.18 7.48
CA THR A 84 -7.56 14.66 8.28
C THR A 84 -6.34 14.35 7.44
N SER A 85 -6.51 13.83 6.23
CA SER A 85 -5.44 13.58 5.28
C SER A 85 -4.72 14.87 4.88
N GLU A 86 -5.47 15.95 4.62
CA GLU A 86 -4.87 17.27 4.37
C GLU A 86 -4.12 17.81 5.59
N LEU A 87 -4.66 17.62 6.79
CA LEU A 87 -3.98 17.97 8.04
C LEU A 87 -2.62 17.24 8.15
N LEU A 88 -2.63 15.91 8.02
CA LEU A 88 -1.42 15.08 8.12
C LEU A 88 -0.36 15.39 7.05
N GLN A 89 -0.77 15.95 5.91
CA GLN A 89 0.15 16.41 4.86
C GLN A 89 0.76 17.79 5.16
N ARG A 90 0.11 18.62 5.98
CA ARG A 90 0.52 19.99 6.29
C ARG A 90 1.33 20.12 7.57
N VAL A 91 1.11 19.24 8.55
CA VAL A 91 1.76 19.36 9.85
C VAL A 91 3.29 19.17 9.71
N PRO A 92 4.11 20.15 10.14
CA PRO A 92 5.56 20.02 10.12
C PRO A 92 6.07 19.20 11.31
N TYR A 93 7.12 18.41 11.07
CA TYR A 93 7.72 17.50 12.06
C TYR A 93 8.11 18.15 13.39
N ALA A 94 8.58 19.40 13.36
CA ALA A 94 9.06 20.10 14.55
C ALA A 94 7.99 20.29 15.66
N GLN A 95 6.72 20.00 15.37
CA GLN A 95 5.63 20.15 16.33
C GLN A 95 5.27 18.86 17.08
N TYR A 96 5.81 17.69 16.67
CA TYR A 96 5.56 16.43 17.37
C TYR A 96 6.31 16.36 18.70
N ARG A 97 5.61 15.90 19.74
CA ARG A 97 6.19 15.50 21.02
C ARG A 97 6.06 14.00 21.14
N LEU A 98 7.20 13.32 21.15
CA LEU A 98 7.24 11.88 21.42
C LEU A 98 7.03 11.67 22.92
N THR A 99 6.02 10.89 23.28
CA THR A 99 5.66 10.60 24.66
C THR A 99 5.07 9.20 24.76
N GLU A 100 5.25 8.55 25.89
CA GLU A 100 4.55 7.30 26.20
C GLU A 100 3.22 7.55 26.92
N GLU A 101 2.96 8.80 27.31
CA GLU A 101 1.75 9.20 28.02
C GLU A 101 0.76 9.89 27.07
N THR A 102 -0.43 9.31 26.95
CA THR A 102 -1.59 9.94 26.29
C THR A 102 -2.15 11.10 27.14
N PRO A 103 -2.82 12.10 26.56
CA PRO A 103 -3.50 13.15 27.31
C PRO A 103 -4.56 12.52 28.22
N ARG A 104 -4.29 12.46 29.53
CA ARG A 104 -5.07 11.63 30.49
C ARG A 104 -6.55 11.99 30.65
N GLU A 105 -7.04 13.10 30.08
CA GLU A 105 -8.38 13.64 30.36
C GLU A 105 -9.15 14.16 29.13
N GLY A 106 -8.62 14.01 27.92
CA GLY A 106 -9.31 14.49 26.72
C GLY A 106 -10.34 13.49 26.19
N LEU A 107 -11.42 13.99 25.59
CA LEU A 107 -12.40 13.14 24.92
C LEU A 107 -12.02 12.96 23.45
N PRO A 108 -11.98 11.72 22.92
CA PRO A 108 -11.72 11.50 21.50
C PRO A 108 -12.89 12.07 20.70
N LEU A 109 -12.60 13.10 19.91
CA LEU A 109 -13.55 13.72 19.00
C LEU A 109 -13.76 12.82 17.77
N VAL A 110 -12.66 12.35 17.17
CA VAL A 110 -12.66 11.42 16.04
C VAL A 110 -11.46 10.48 16.13
N THR A 111 -11.69 9.20 15.87
CA THR A 111 -10.69 8.12 15.80
C THR A 111 -10.71 7.50 14.41
N PHE A 112 -9.54 7.37 13.79
CA PHE A 112 -9.31 6.71 12.51
C PHE A 112 -8.46 5.47 12.74
N SER A 113 -8.99 4.28 12.44
CA SER A 113 -8.24 3.02 12.58
C SER A 113 -7.83 2.49 11.20
N PHE A 114 -6.58 2.07 11.06
CA PHE A 114 -5.97 1.71 9.77
C PHE A 114 -5.74 0.21 9.62
N GLN A 115 -6.30 -0.36 8.55
CA GLN A 115 -6.02 -1.72 8.07
C GLN A 115 -6.15 -1.71 6.54
N PRO A 116 -5.04 -1.64 5.77
CA PRO A 116 -3.63 -1.74 6.20
C PRO A 116 -3.14 -0.50 6.99
N ILE A 117 -2.01 -0.67 7.68
CA ILE A 117 -1.39 0.36 8.56
C ILE A 117 -0.96 1.59 7.74
N LEU A 118 -1.08 2.79 8.33
CA LEU A 118 -0.70 4.04 7.67
C LEU A 118 0.83 4.22 7.70
N PRO A 119 1.52 4.29 6.55
CA PRO A 119 2.94 4.57 6.52
C PRO A 119 3.20 6.05 6.79
N ALA A 120 4.14 6.34 7.66
CA ALA A 120 4.71 7.66 7.91
C ALA A 120 6.21 7.64 7.63
N GLY A 121 6.78 8.77 7.20
CA GLY A 121 8.20 8.90 6.89
C GLY A 121 8.48 9.30 5.43
N ASN A 122 9.75 9.16 5.04
CA ASN A 122 10.23 9.58 3.73
C ASN A 122 9.55 8.77 2.60
N GLY A 123 8.90 9.47 1.68
CA GLY A 123 8.15 8.86 0.58
C GLY A 123 6.66 8.63 0.86
N SER A 124 6.22 8.77 2.12
CA SER A 124 4.79 8.84 2.43
C SER A 124 4.21 10.22 2.02
N PRO A 125 2.98 10.28 1.48
CA PRO A 125 2.31 11.56 1.28
C PRO A 125 1.99 12.23 2.62
N TRP A 126 1.75 11.45 3.68
CA TRP A 126 1.44 11.93 5.03
C TRP A 126 2.67 11.92 5.91
N LEU A 127 2.72 12.80 6.92
CA LEU A 127 3.73 12.74 7.98
C LEU A 127 5.14 12.59 7.40
N LYS A 128 5.59 13.62 6.66
CA LYS A 128 6.90 13.65 6.01
C LYS A 128 8.00 13.79 7.08
N GLU A 129 8.36 12.66 7.68
CA GLU A 129 9.36 12.53 8.74
C GLU A 129 10.63 11.87 8.21
N ASP A 130 11.76 12.08 8.90
CA ASP A 130 13.01 11.38 8.61
C ASP A 130 12.98 9.91 9.05
N MET A 131 12.08 9.54 9.96
CA MET A 131 11.93 8.17 10.46
C MET A 131 10.68 7.52 9.89
N GLU A 132 10.84 6.32 9.36
CA GLU A 132 9.74 5.48 8.92
C GLU A 132 8.98 4.93 10.15
N ARG A 133 7.65 5.00 10.10
CA ARG A 133 6.76 4.49 11.15
C ARG A 133 5.50 3.90 10.54
N GLU A 134 4.91 2.96 11.25
CA GLU A 134 3.65 2.33 10.93
C GLU A 134 2.61 2.80 11.95
N ILE A 135 1.64 3.62 11.52
CA ILE A 135 0.61 4.22 12.38
C ILE A 135 -0.69 3.41 12.27
N GLU A 136 -1.10 2.80 13.38
CA GLU A 136 -2.31 1.97 13.47
C GLU A 136 -3.57 2.82 13.69
N GLU A 137 -3.45 3.87 14.49
CA GLU A 137 -4.56 4.76 14.80
C GLU A 137 -4.14 6.23 14.78
N VAL A 138 -5.07 7.06 14.32
CA VAL A 138 -5.00 8.52 14.41
C VAL A 138 -6.20 9.00 15.21
N ILE A 139 -5.95 9.66 16.33
CA ILE A 139 -6.98 10.09 17.28
C ILE A 139 -6.90 11.61 17.42
N ILE A 140 -8.02 12.30 17.23
CA ILE A 140 -8.12 13.73 17.49
C ILE A 140 -8.90 13.92 18.79
N ILE A 141 -8.25 14.50 19.77
CA ILE A 141 -8.72 14.61 21.15
C ILE A 141 -9.05 16.08 21.44
N GLU A 142 -10.24 16.33 22.00
CA GLU A 142 -10.65 17.64 22.51
C GLU A 142 -10.43 17.68 24.03
N GLN A 143 -9.70 18.68 24.51
CA GLN A 143 -9.45 18.93 25.93
C GLN A 143 -9.64 20.42 26.25
N GLY A 144 -10.87 20.81 26.58
CA GLY A 144 -11.22 22.21 26.82
C GLY A 144 -11.03 23.06 25.56
N ASP A 145 -10.13 24.05 25.61
CA ASP A 145 -9.76 24.90 24.48
C ASP A 145 -8.50 24.40 23.75
N GLN A 146 -8.14 23.13 23.91
CA GLN A 146 -6.99 22.53 23.22
C GLN A 146 -7.43 21.30 22.44
N TYR A 147 -6.77 21.09 21.30
CA TYR A 147 -6.99 19.95 20.45
C TYR A 147 -5.67 19.25 20.23
N TRP A 148 -5.65 17.93 20.40
CA TRP A 148 -4.46 17.12 20.22
C TRP A 148 -4.68 16.14 19.08
N LEU A 149 -3.66 15.94 18.27
CA LEU A 149 -3.58 14.82 17.34
C LEU A 149 -2.62 13.80 17.92
N GLU A 150 -3.16 12.63 18.24
CA GLU A 150 -2.44 11.48 18.74
C GLU A 150 -2.27 10.46 17.61
N LEU A 151 -1.03 10.03 17.37
CA LEU A 151 -0.70 8.97 16.41
C LEU A 151 -0.17 7.78 17.19
N GLN A 152 -0.86 6.65 17.10
CA GLN A 152 -0.45 5.41 17.75
C GLN A 152 0.29 4.53 16.75
N ALA A 153 1.56 4.25 17.04
CA ALA A 153 2.43 3.46 16.16
C ALA A 153 2.45 1.98 16.57
N SER A 154 2.70 1.11 15.59
CA SER A 154 2.97 -0.32 15.81
C SER A 154 4.19 -0.47 16.72
N GLY A 155 3.97 -1.04 17.91
CA GLY A 155 4.98 -1.12 18.98
C GLY A 155 4.71 -0.23 20.19
N GLY A 156 3.57 0.47 20.22
CA GLY A 156 3.08 1.19 21.39
C GLY A 156 3.66 2.59 21.59
N ALA A 157 4.47 3.08 20.65
CA ALA A 157 4.94 4.46 20.68
C ALA A 157 3.79 5.41 20.32
N VAL A 158 3.66 6.51 21.07
CA VAL A 158 2.63 7.53 20.85
C VAL A 158 3.29 8.85 20.46
N LEU A 159 2.75 9.51 19.43
CA LEU A 159 3.14 10.84 19.03
C LEU A 159 1.99 11.80 19.30
N LEU A 160 2.26 12.86 20.05
CA LEU A 160 1.29 13.92 20.29
C LEU A 160 1.67 15.19 19.56
N LEU A 161 0.66 15.80 18.94
CA LEU A 161 0.77 17.08 18.28
C LEU A 161 -0.32 18.02 18.82
N ASP A 162 0.10 19.22 19.20
CA ASP A 162 -0.82 20.31 19.54
C ASP A 162 -1.41 20.91 18.26
N LEU A 163 -2.72 20.77 18.07
CA LEU A 163 -3.43 21.36 16.95
C LEU A 163 -3.82 22.80 17.30
N SER A 164 -3.58 23.72 16.36
CA SER A 164 -4.07 25.09 16.50
C SER A 164 -5.59 25.11 16.71
N LEU A 165 -6.07 26.06 17.51
CA LEU A 165 -7.49 26.31 17.75
C LEU A 165 -8.32 26.36 16.47
N GLU A 166 -7.82 27.02 15.41
CA GLU A 166 -8.50 27.13 14.12
C GLU A 166 -8.79 25.74 13.50
N MET A 167 -7.79 24.85 13.51
CA MET A 167 -7.93 23.49 13.00
C MET A 167 -8.91 22.67 13.84
N GLY A 168 -8.80 22.75 15.17
CA GLY A 168 -9.71 22.06 16.07
C GLY A 168 -11.17 22.49 15.91
N PHE A 169 -11.42 23.80 15.83
CA PHE A 169 -12.76 24.34 15.58
C PHE A 169 -13.29 23.93 14.20
N SER A 170 -12.47 23.97 13.15
CA SER A 170 -12.85 23.53 11.81
C SER A 170 -13.31 22.07 11.79
N LEU A 171 -12.58 21.17 12.48
CA LEU A 171 -13.00 19.77 12.61
C LEU A 171 -14.30 19.63 13.39
N ARG A 172 -14.45 20.36 14.49
CA ARG A 172 -15.67 20.31 15.31
C ARG A 172 -16.89 20.76 14.51
N GLU A 173 -16.77 21.82 13.73
CA GLU A 173 -17.82 22.26 12.80
C GLU A 173 -18.11 21.20 11.74
N LEU A 174 -17.07 20.58 11.17
CA LEU A 174 -17.24 19.49 10.21
C LEU A 174 -18.02 18.33 10.83
N VAL A 175 -17.63 17.85 12.02
CA VAL A 175 -18.31 16.78 12.76
C VAL A 175 -19.76 17.15 13.08
N ALA A 176 -20.02 18.39 13.50
CA ALA A 176 -21.37 18.88 13.77
C ALA A 176 -22.24 19.02 12.51
N SER A 177 -21.63 19.18 11.33
CA SER A 177 -22.32 19.31 10.05
C SER A 177 -22.62 17.98 9.34
N LEU A 178 -22.15 16.85 9.89
CA LEU A 178 -22.32 15.54 9.27
C LEU A 178 -23.80 15.15 9.22
N ASN A 179 -24.23 14.62 8.08
CA ASN A 179 -25.58 14.10 7.97
C ASN A 179 -25.66 12.70 8.61
N LEU A 180 -26.35 12.59 9.74
CA LEU A 180 -26.50 11.33 10.48
C LEU A 180 -27.80 10.59 10.13
N ASP A 181 -28.54 11.04 9.11
CA ASP A 181 -29.76 10.36 8.68
C ASP A 181 -29.43 8.95 8.19
N GLY A 182 -30.04 7.95 8.81
CA GLY A 182 -29.77 6.53 8.53
C GLY A 182 -28.44 6.01 9.09
N ALA A 183 -27.67 6.82 9.83
CA ALA A 183 -26.47 6.34 10.51
C ALA A 183 -26.83 5.41 11.67
N VAL A 184 -26.17 4.26 11.72
CA VAL A 184 -26.30 3.32 12.84
C VAL A 184 -25.61 3.91 14.07
N LYS A 185 -26.33 3.89 15.19
CA LYS A 185 -25.78 4.28 16.50
C LYS A 185 -25.08 3.09 17.13
N TYR A 186 -23.92 3.34 17.71
CA TYR A 186 -23.12 2.34 18.40
C TYR A 186 -23.03 2.65 19.88
N ARG A 187 -22.87 1.58 20.67
CA ARG A 187 -22.46 1.65 22.07
C ARG A 187 -21.11 0.97 22.21
N GLU A 188 -20.28 1.51 23.08
CA GLU A 188 -19.07 0.83 23.53
C GLU A 188 -19.48 -0.29 24.48
N LEU A 189 -18.88 -1.46 24.28
CA LEU A 189 -19.14 -2.65 25.07
C LEU A 189 -17.88 -2.97 25.88
N ASN A 190 -18.04 -3.08 27.19
CA ASN A 190 -16.93 -3.38 28.07
C ASN A 190 -16.74 -4.91 28.21
N ALA A 191 -15.58 -5.32 28.73
CA ALA A 191 -15.24 -6.74 28.87
C ALA A 191 -16.17 -7.49 29.82
N VAL A 192 -16.76 -6.80 30.81
CA VAL A 192 -17.69 -7.38 31.78
C VAL A 192 -19.00 -7.74 31.09
N ASP A 193 -19.60 -6.79 30.39
CA ASP A 193 -20.84 -6.98 29.63
C ASP A 193 -20.70 -8.12 28.61
N LEU A 194 -19.54 -8.25 27.97
CA LEU A 194 -19.27 -9.31 27.02
C LEU A 194 -19.11 -10.68 27.69
N SER A 195 -18.37 -10.72 28.79
CA SER A 195 -18.10 -11.97 29.51
C SER A 195 -19.39 -12.53 30.11
N ASP A 196 -20.25 -11.66 30.65
CA ASP A 196 -21.57 -12.00 31.16
C ASP A 196 -22.49 -12.53 30.04
N ALA A 197 -22.45 -11.92 28.85
CA ALA A 197 -23.31 -12.31 27.73
C ALA A 197 -22.90 -13.63 27.06
N LEU A 198 -21.61 -13.95 27.04
CA LEU A 198 -21.05 -15.14 26.40
C LEU A 198 -20.76 -16.29 27.38
N GLU A 199 -20.96 -16.08 28.68
CA GLU A 199 -20.62 -17.02 29.75
C GLU A 199 -19.14 -17.50 29.68
N MET A 200 -18.24 -16.62 29.23
CA MET A 200 -16.82 -16.91 29.01
C MET A 200 -15.98 -15.71 29.43
N GLU A 201 -14.80 -15.96 30.02
CA GLU A 201 -13.87 -14.88 30.36
C GLU A 201 -13.30 -14.27 29.06
N MET A 202 -13.64 -13.00 28.82
CA MET A 202 -13.20 -12.27 27.64
C MET A 202 -12.23 -11.17 28.04
N VAL A 203 -11.10 -11.11 27.32
CA VAL A 203 -10.16 -9.99 27.42
C VAL A 203 -10.28 -9.18 26.14
N LEU A 204 -10.63 -7.90 26.28
CA LEU A 204 -10.65 -6.97 25.17
C LEU A 204 -9.25 -6.38 25.00
N SER A 205 -8.71 -6.47 23.79
CA SER A 205 -7.46 -5.79 23.41
C SER A 205 -7.65 -4.29 23.16
N GLY A 206 -8.90 -3.82 23.10
CA GLY A 206 -9.25 -2.42 22.83
C GLY A 206 -10.77 -2.19 22.93
N PRO A 207 -11.24 -0.96 22.69
CA PRO A 207 -12.65 -0.63 22.76
C PRO A 207 -13.45 -1.38 21.68
N LEU A 208 -14.57 -2.00 22.06
CA LEU A 208 -15.43 -2.74 21.17
C LEU A 208 -16.74 -1.98 20.96
N TYR A 209 -17.03 -1.56 19.72
CA TYR A 209 -18.26 -0.85 19.39
C TYR A 209 -19.27 -1.76 18.70
N VAL A 210 -20.45 -1.90 19.28
CA VAL A 210 -21.55 -2.70 18.72
C VAL A 210 -22.76 -1.83 18.41
N PRO A 211 -23.54 -2.15 17.36
CA PRO A 211 -24.79 -1.44 17.10
C PRO A 211 -25.70 -1.45 18.32
N ALA A 212 -26.25 -0.29 18.66
CA ALA A 212 -27.20 -0.15 19.76
C ALA A 212 -28.55 -0.82 19.46
N GLU A 213 -28.86 -0.98 18.16
CA GLU A 213 -30.08 -1.62 17.65
C GLU A 213 -29.70 -2.67 16.59
N PRO A 214 -30.50 -3.73 16.41
CA PRO A 214 -30.29 -4.71 15.34
C PRO A 214 -30.25 -4.03 13.97
N VAL A 215 -29.17 -4.26 13.22
CA VAL A 215 -28.98 -3.72 11.88
C VAL A 215 -29.36 -4.79 10.87
N GLN A 216 -30.15 -4.43 9.87
CA GLN A 216 -30.34 -5.27 8.69
C GLN A 216 -29.18 -5.00 7.72
N MET A 217 -28.46 -6.06 7.35
CA MET A 217 -27.46 -5.99 6.29
C MET A 217 -28.10 -6.40 4.97
N ASP A 218 -27.83 -5.64 3.92
CA ASP A 218 -28.26 -6.01 2.58
C ASP A 218 -27.42 -7.19 2.07
N GLU A 219 -28.07 -8.17 1.46
CA GLU A 219 -27.38 -9.24 0.76
C GLU A 219 -26.77 -8.69 -0.53
N LEU A 220 -25.45 -8.75 -0.64
CA LEU A 220 -24.73 -8.35 -1.85
C LEU A 220 -24.60 -9.56 -2.79
N LEU A 221 -25.16 -9.44 -3.98
CA LEU A 221 -24.93 -10.38 -5.06
C LEU A 221 -23.70 -9.94 -5.85
N LEU A 222 -22.65 -10.74 -5.79
CA LEU A 222 -21.42 -10.51 -6.54
C LEU A 222 -21.46 -11.31 -7.84
N ALA A 223 -21.07 -10.68 -8.95
CA ALA A 223 -20.81 -11.36 -10.21
C ALA A 223 -19.31 -11.67 -10.31
N GLU A 224 -18.98 -12.83 -10.85
CA GLU A 224 -17.59 -13.16 -11.17
C GLU A 224 -17.11 -12.28 -12.34
N GLU A 225 -15.94 -11.68 -12.19
CA GLU A 225 -15.30 -10.90 -13.24
C GLU A 225 -14.52 -11.83 -14.16
N GLU A 226 -14.77 -11.76 -15.48
CA GLU A 226 -13.96 -12.47 -16.47
C GLU A 226 -12.63 -11.76 -16.67
N LEU A 227 -11.56 -12.33 -16.11
CA LEU A 227 -10.20 -11.82 -16.29
C LEU A 227 -9.60 -12.23 -17.64
N ASP A 228 -9.06 -11.26 -18.40
CA ASP A 228 -8.27 -11.55 -19.59
C ASP A 228 -6.92 -12.17 -19.20
N GLN A 229 -6.87 -13.50 -19.28
CA GLN A 229 -5.69 -14.29 -18.93
C GLN A 229 -4.47 -13.93 -19.80
N GLU A 230 -4.66 -13.57 -21.07
CA GLU A 230 -3.52 -13.20 -21.92
C GLU A 230 -2.92 -11.87 -21.48
N MET A 231 -3.78 -10.91 -21.11
CA MET A 231 -3.34 -9.62 -20.59
C MET A 231 -2.61 -9.80 -19.24
N LEU A 232 -3.11 -10.68 -18.36
CA LEU A 232 -2.43 -11.01 -17.09
C LEU A 232 -1.03 -11.58 -17.33
N VAL A 233 -0.89 -12.55 -18.24
CA VAL A 233 0.43 -13.14 -18.54
C VAL A 233 1.40 -12.07 -19.06
N LYS A 234 0.95 -11.17 -19.94
CA LYS A 234 1.80 -10.09 -20.48
C LYS A 234 2.27 -9.10 -19.40
N MET A 235 1.58 -8.98 -18.27
CA MET A 235 2.03 -8.13 -17.16
C MET A 235 3.23 -8.70 -16.41
N PHE A 236 3.34 -10.02 -16.32
CA PHE A 236 4.39 -10.67 -15.54
C PHE A 236 5.60 -11.09 -16.39
N PHE A 237 5.42 -11.25 -17.71
CA PHE A 237 6.45 -11.70 -18.64
C PHE A 237 6.67 -10.70 -19.77
N VAL A 238 7.92 -10.23 -19.89
CA VAL A 238 8.35 -9.24 -20.91
C VAL A 238 8.26 -9.83 -22.31
N ASP A 239 8.78 -11.04 -22.51
CA ASP A 239 8.73 -11.74 -23.79
C ASP A 239 7.90 -13.02 -23.69
N ARG A 240 6.68 -12.98 -24.25
CA ARG A 240 5.79 -14.15 -24.32
C ARG A 240 6.39 -15.32 -25.11
N SER A 241 7.33 -15.07 -26.04
CA SER A 241 7.93 -16.12 -26.85
C SER A 241 8.76 -17.12 -26.03
N LEU A 242 9.23 -16.67 -24.87
CA LEU A 242 10.02 -17.47 -23.93
C LEU A 242 9.15 -18.19 -22.89
N VAL A 243 7.88 -17.79 -22.77
CA VAL A 243 6.94 -18.32 -21.78
C VAL A 243 6.35 -19.66 -22.23
N ARG A 244 6.48 -20.67 -21.38
CA ARG A 244 5.87 -21.99 -21.55
C ARG A 244 4.62 -22.09 -20.68
N MET A 245 3.58 -22.73 -21.21
CA MET A 245 2.37 -23.06 -20.47
C MET A 245 2.36 -24.55 -20.11
N ILE A 246 2.07 -24.86 -18.85
CA ILE A 246 1.95 -26.21 -18.31
C ILE A 246 0.55 -26.32 -17.71
N SER A 247 -0.22 -27.32 -18.15
CA SER A 247 -1.51 -27.66 -17.54
C SER A 247 -1.33 -28.87 -16.61
N GLU A 248 -1.71 -28.71 -15.35
CA GLU A 248 -1.71 -29.78 -14.37
C GLU A 248 -3.04 -30.56 -14.40
N ARG A 249 -3.03 -31.78 -13.86
CA ARG A 249 -4.21 -32.67 -13.84
C ARG A 249 -5.37 -32.15 -12.99
N ASP A 250 -5.09 -31.23 -12.08
CA ASP A 250 -6.07 -30.56 -11.21
C ASP A 250 -6.76 -29.37 -11.89
N GLY A 251 -6.38 -29.04 -13.14
CA GLY A 251 -6.88 -27.88 -13.86
C GLY A 251 -6.06 -26.61 -13.65
N SER A 252 -4.99 -26.64 -12.85
CA SER A 252 -4.09 -25.49 -12.68
C SER A 252 -3.35 -25.19 -14.00
N LEU A 253 -3.17 -23.91 -14.29
CA LEU A 253 -2.35 -23.42 -15.42
C LEU A 253 -1.11 -22.72 -14.88
N ILE A 254 0.08 -23.12 -15.35
CA ILE A 254 1.35 -22.53 -14.95
C ILE A 254 2.05 -21.94 -16.17
N TYR A 255 2.43 -20.67 -16.08
CA TYR A 255 3.24 -19.95 -17.05
C TYR A 255 4.64 -19.75 -16.48
N THR A 256 5.69 -20.02 -17.26
CA THR A 256 7.08 -19.80 -16.81
C THR A 256 8.03 -19.59 -17.97
N ASP A 257 9.01 -18.69 -17.80
CA ASP A 257 10.13 -18.45 -18.70
C ASP A 257 11.44 -19.13 -18.22
N GLY A 258 11.38 -19.84 -17.08
CA GLY A 258 12.53 -20.44 -16.40
C GLY A 258 13.11 -19.62 -15.25
N GLU A 259 12.82 -18.32 -15.18
CA GLU A 259 13.25 -17.42 -14.10
C GLU A 259 12.10 -16.93 -13.23
N LYS A 260 10.92 -16.81 -13.82
CA LYS A 260 9.65 -16.37 -13.23
C LYS A 260 8.60 -17.45 -13.41
N GLY A 261 7.66 -17.52 -12.46
CA GLY A 261 6.51 -18.42 -12.51
C GLY A 261 5.23 -17.67 -12.21
N LEU A 262 4.15 -18.00 -12.94
CA LEU A 262 2.79 -17.53 -12.67
C LEU A 262 1.86 -18.74 -12.70
N ARG A 263 1.20 -19.04 -11.57
CA ARG A 263 0.24 -20.15 -11.46
C ARG A 263 -1.17 -19.62 -11.27
N PHE A 264 -2.14 -20.23 -11.95
CA PHE A 264 -3.58 -20.00 -11.76
C PHE A 264 -4.26 -21.22 -11.14
N ASN A 265 -4.97 -21.01 -10.02
CA ASN A 265 -5.81 -22.01 -9.35
C ASN A 265 -6.80 -21.34 -8.37
N GLY A 266 -7.96 -20.88 -8.86
CA GLY A 266 -8.93 -20.12 -8.04
C GLY A 266 -8.40 -18.77 -7.51
N GLY A 267 -7.28 -18.31 -8.08
CA GLY A 267 -6.44 -17.18 -7.70
C GLY A 267 -5.14 -17.26 -8.50
N PHE A 268 -4.19 -16.35 -8.27
CA PHE A 268 -2.89 -16.41 -8.93
C PHE A 268 -1.72 -16.22 -7.96
N VAL A 269 -0.60 -16.88 -8.27
CA VAL A 269 0.65 -16.79 -7.50
C VAL A 269 1.78 -16.49 -8.48
N PHE A 270 2.53 -15.42 -8.21
CA PHE A 270 3.73 -15.05 -8.95
C PHE A 270 4.98 -15.35 -8.11
N THR A 271 6.02 -15.89 -8.75
CA THR A 271 7.30 -16.19 -8.11
C THR A 271 8.46 -15.69 -8.96
N HIS A 272 9.49 -15.12 -8.33
CA HIS A 272 10.72 -14.73 -8.99
C HIS A 272 11.94 -14.97 -8.07
N PRO A 273 12.48 -16.21 -8.04
CA PRO A 273 13.43 -16.66 -7.02
C PRO A 273 14.73 -15.83 -6.95
N GLN A 274 15.17 -15.23 -8.05
CA GLN A 274 16.39 -14.41 -8.06
C GLN A 274 16.22 -13.10 -7.27
N LEU A 275 15.03 -12.49 -7.28
CA LEU A 275 14.72 -11.30 -6.47
C LEU A 275 14.56 -11.65 -4.98
N GLU A 276 13.97 -12.81 -4.68
CA GLU A 276 13.75 -13.27 -3.30
C GLU A 276 15.07 -13.54 -2.56
N GLN A 277 16.09 -14.08 -3.26
CA GLN A 277 17.43 -14.30 -2.67
C GLN A 277 18.19 -13.00 -2.38
N ALA A 278 18.00 -11.96 -3.19
CA ALA A 278 18.63 -10.65 -2.95
C ALA A 278 18.03 -9.94 -1.72
N GLN A 279 16.74 -10.15 -1.43
CA GLN A 279 16.06 -9.55 -0.27
C GLN A 279 16.31 -10.30 1.04
N ALA A 280 16.54 -11.61 1.00
CA ALA A 280 16.80 -12.43 2.20
C ALA A 280 18.23 -12.28 2.77
N THR A 281 19.10 -11.51 2.12
CA THR A 281 20.52 -11.35 2.49
C THR A 281 20.82 -9.98 3.15
N HIS A 282 19.80 -9.22 3.53
CA HIS A 282 19.92 -7.93 4.21
C HIS A 282 19.32 -7.93 5.61
#